data_AF-A0A5C7V1K4-F1
#
_entry.id   AF-A0A5C7V1K4-F1
#
_cell.length_a   1.000
_cell.length_b   1.000
_cell.length_c   1.000
_cell.angle_alpha   90.00
_cell.angle_beta   90.00
_cell.angle_gamma   90.00
#
_symmetry.space_group_name_H-M   'P 1'
#
loop_
_entity.id
_entity.type
_entity.pdbx_description
1 polymer ?
#
loop_
_entity_poly.entity_id
_entity_poly.type
_entity_poly.pdbx_seq_one_letter_code
_entity_poly.pdbx_strand_id
1 'polypeptide(L)' 'MLAPRNPQLNRHGELIHLLSIEGLPRAVLTQMLDTASTFLSVNEREVKKVPLLRGKSVFNLF' A
#
# COMPACT_ATOMS: atom_id res chain seq x y z
N MET A 1 27.65 -4.33 12.14
CA MET A 1 26.28 -4.66 12.59
C MET A 1 25.38 -4.65 11.37
N LEU A 2 24.74 -5.78 11.03
CA LEU A 2 23.71 -5.79 9.98
C LEU A 2 22.49 -5.05 10.55
N ALA A 3 22.06 -3.96 9.90
CA ALA A 3 20.82 -3.29 10.30
C ALA A 3 19.68 -4.32 10.29
N PRO A 4 18.84 -4.38 11.35
CA PRO A 4 17.73 -5.32 11.39
C PRO A 4 16.86 -5.13 10.14
N ARG A 5 16.60 -6.24 9.44
CA ARG A 5 15.84 -6.23 8.19
C ARG A 5 14.43 -5.75 8.50
N ASN A 6 13.99 -4.65 7.90
CA ASN A 6 12.63 -4.15 8.10
C ASN A 6 11.62 -5.21 7.59
N PRO A 7 10.78 -5.83 8.46
CA PRO A 7 9.89 -6.90 8.05
C PRO A 7 8.80 -6.45 7.09
N GLN A 8 8.59 -5.13 6.96
CA GLN A 8 7.60 -4.54 6.07
C GLN A 8 8.04 -4.57 4.59
N LEU A 9 9.34 -4.78 4.34
CA LEU A 9 9.95 -4.71 3.00
C LEU A 9 10.49 -6.08 2.57
N ASN A 10 10.34 -6.40 1.29
CA ASN A 10 11.01 -7.55 0.70
C ASN A 10 12.50 -7.24 0.39
N ARG A 11 13.21 -8.21 -0.19
CA ARG A 11 14.64 -8.06 -0.55
C ARG A 11 14.94 -6.96 -1.58
N HIS A 12 13.92 -6.47 -2.29
CA HIS A 12 14.01 -5.42 -3.29
C HIS A 12 13.62 -4.04 -2.73
N GLY A 13 13.25 -3.96 -1.45
CA GLY A 13 12.78 -2.71 -0.82
C GLY A 13 11.32 -2.39 -1.13
N GLU A 14 10.57 -3.31 -1.71
CA GLU A 14 9.15 -3.14 -1.99
C GLU A 14 8.32 -3.47 -0.74
N LEU A 15 7.26 -2.70 -0.50
CA LEU A 15 6.37 -2.93 0.64
C LEU A 15 5.54 -4.20 0.44
N ILE A 16 5.59 -5.10 1.42
CA ILE A 16 4.80 -6.35 1.46
C ILE A 16 3.87 -6.43 2.67
N HIS A 17 4.14 -5.66 3.74
CA HIS A 17 3.28 -5.53 4.91
C HIS A 17 3.22 -4.06 5.34
N LEU A 18 2.05 -3.59 5.75
CA LEU A 18 1.89 -2.27 6.36
C LEU A 18 1.52 -2.46 7.84
N LEU A 19 2.52 -2.42 8.71
CA LEU A 19 2.40 -2.58 10.17
C LEU A 19 2.55 -1.23 10.89
N SER A 20 3.44 -0.37 10.40
CA SER A 20 3.71 0.98 10.90
C SER A 20 4.36 1.83 9.80
N ILE A 21 4.24 3.15 9.89
CA ILE A 21 4.98 4.07 9.01
C ILE A 21 6.45 4.25 9.43
N GLU A 22 6.81 3.87 10.66
CA GLU A 22 8.16 4.01 11.18
C GLU A 22 9.15 3.11 10.42
N GLY A 23 10.32 3.67 10.10
CA GLY A 23 11.36 2.95 9.37
C GLY A 23 11.05 2.67 7.89
N LEU A 24 9.91 3.14 7.37
CA LEU A 24 9.63 3.11 5.93
C LEU A 24 10.35 4.27 5.22
N PRO A 25 10.92 4.02 4.02
CA PRO A 25 11.48 5.10 3.20
C PRO A 25 10.39 6.11 2.82
N ARG A 26 10.71 7.41 2.86
CA ARG A 26 9.81 8.49 2.45
C ARG A 26 9.19 8.25 1.07
N ALA A 27 9.96 7.73 0.12
CA ALA A 27 9.50 7.44 -1.23
C ALA A 27 8.33 6.45 -1.27
N VAL A 28 8.34 5.42 -0.40
CA VAL A 28 7.24 4.44 -0.30
C VAL A 28 5.96 5.13 0.20
N LEU A 29 6.09 5.99 1.22
CA LEU A 29 4.95 6.73 1.77
C LEU A 29 4.36 7.69 0.74
N THR A 30 5.20 8.44 0.03
CA THR A 30 4.74 9.35 -1.03
C THR A 30 4.08 8.58 -2.17
N GLN A 31 4.64 7.45 -2.61
CA GLN A 31 4.02 6.60 -3.63
C GLN A 31 2.61 6.12 -3.22
N MET A 32 2.41 5.72 -1.96
CA MET A 32 1.08 5.34 -1.44
C MET A 32 0.08 6.50 -1.51
N LEU A 33 0.50 7.69 -1.08
CA LEU A 33 -0.34 8.90 -1.09
C LEU A 33 -0.69 9.31 -2.52
N ASP A 34 0.30 9.31 -3.42
CA ASP A 34 0.09 9.62 -4.84
C ASP A 34 -0.88 8.62 -5.46
N THR A 35 -0.71 7.32 -5.19
CA THR A 35 -1.63 6.28 -5.66
C THR A 35 -3.05 6.50 -5.11
N ALA A 36 -3.18 6.77 -3.81
CA ALA A 36 -4.48 7.04 -3.18
C ALA A 36 -5.18 8.26 -3.79
N SER A 37 -4.42 9.30 -4.16
CA SER A 37 -4.97 10.50 -4.80
C SER A 37 -5.69 10.19 -6.13
N THR A 38 -5.21 9.20 -6.89
CA THR A 38 -5.85 8.77 -8.14
C THR A 38 -7.24 8.16 -7.93
N PHE A 39 -7.51 7.62 -6.74
CA PHE A 39 -8.82 7.11 -6.36
C PHE A 39 -9.76 8.21 -5.84
N LEU A 40 -9.26 9.39 -5.48
CA LEU A 40 -10.10 10.50 -5.04
C LEU A 40 -10.84 11.16 -6.21
N SER A 41 -10.15 11.35 -7.34
CA SER A 41 -10.72 11.89 -8.60
C SER A 41 -11.79 10.98 -9.24
N VAL A 42 -11.96 9.78 -8.70
CA VAL A 42 -12.89 8.74 -9.16
C VAL A 42 -14.25 8.86 -8.44
N ASN A 43 -14.40 9.75 -7.46
CA ASN A 43 -15.64 9.89 -6.67
C ASN A 43 -16.72 10.81 -7.28
N GLU A 44 -16.45 11.57 -8.35
CA GLU A 44 -17.47 12.44 -8.99
C GLU A 44 -18.37 11.72 -10.01
N ARG A 45 -18.01 10.49 -10.39
CA ARG A 45 -18.87 9.59 -11.15
C ARG A 45 -18.96 8.31 -10.34
N GLU A 46 -20.13 7.68 -10.25
CA GLU A 46 -20.27 6.33 -9.69
C GLU A 46 -19.34 5.37 -10.44
N VAL A 47 -18.07 5.26 -10.03
CA VAL A 47 -17.15 4.36 -10.68
C VAL A 47 -17.41 2.97 -10.14
N LYS A 48 -18.14 2.23 -10.96
CA LYS A 48 -18.31 0.79 -10.91
C LYS A 48 -16.98 0.15 -10.51
N LYS A 49 -16.94 -0.43 -9.30
CA LYS A 49 -15.99 -1.43 -8.79
C LYS A 49 -14.73 -1.57 -9.66
N VAL A 50 -13.68 -0.82 -9.34
CA VAL A 50 -12.39 -0.93 -10.03
C VAL A 50 -11.89 -2.37 -9.91
N PRO A 51 -11.56 -3.07 -11.01
CA PRO A 51 -11.31 -4.53 -11.00
C PRO A 51 -10.00 -4.96 -10.33
N LEU A 52 -9.29 -4.04 -9.66
CA LEU A 52 -7.94 -4.25 -9.11
C LEU A 52 -7.80 -5.48 -8.20
N LEU A 53 -8.86 -5.85 -7.48
CA LEU A 53 -8.86 -6.99 -6.56
C LEU A 53 -9.70 -8.17 -7.07
N ARG A 54 -10.05 -8.23 -8.36
CA ARG A 54 -10.82 -9.36 -8.91
C ARG A 54 -10.07 -10.67 -8.66
N GLY A 55 -10.76 -11.65 -8.06
CA GLY A 55 -10.17 -12.94 -7.71
C GLY A 55 -9.28 -12.93 -6.46
N LYS A 56 -9.29 -11.83 -5.68
CA LYS A 56 -8.63 -11.73 -4.37
C LYS A 56 -9.67 -11.67 -3.26
N SER A 57 -9.39 -12.35 -2.16
CA SER A 57 -10.16 -12.26 -0.91
C SER A 57 -9.39 -11.43 0.11
N VAL A 58 -10.03 -10.40 0.67
CA VAL A 58 -9.48 -9.58 1.75
C VAL A 58 -10.23 -9.93 3.02
N PHE A 59 -9.50 -10.33 4.06
CA PHE A 59 -10.05 -10.68 5.36
C PHE A 59 -9.69 -9.57 6.35
N ASN A 60 -10.69 -8.95 6.96
CA ASN A 60 -10.49 -8.03 8.06
C ASN A 60 -10.80 -8.78 9.36
N LEU A 61 -9.82 -8.83 10.26
CA LEU A 61 -9.97 -9.40 11.60
C LEU A 61 -10.16 -8.24 12.57
N PHE A 62 -11.36 -8.15 13.16
CA PHE A 62 -11.74 -7.14 14.14
C PHE A 62 -11.89 -7.77 15.51
#